data_AF-A0A125PI00-F1
#
_entry.id   AF-A0A125PI00-F1
#
_cell.length_a   1.000
_cell.length_b   1.000
_cell.length_c   1.000
_cell.angle_alpha   90.00
_cell.angle_beta   90.00
_cell.angle_gamma   90.00
#
_symmetry.space_group_name_H-M   'P 1'
#
loop_
_entity.id
_entity.type
_entity.pdbx_description
1 polymer ?
#
loop_
_entity_poly.entity_id
_entity_poly.type
_entity_poly.pdbx_seq_one_letter_code
_entity_poly.pdbx_strand_id
1 'polypeptide(L)'
;MPSSVKYVDGRVDAEYRVTMSWDFEAKLLSKVWQPESIEIAQDDFGSVPLRGDWYLSVRSEGDDLVIKIKHRELPVGAFGERVAVAGVFAYLLDDGTWQQIDTHAWSANTAEPELSTKGSPYSSYKFFRSKRKLAQKDKLPHAIQRSIQQYRFSNLAHSPARDVRLLFKRPADNLELELWTDADFLNKASEYYKALFASIGIETVVKSRKKRRHSDDETDAFLVERDRMNCTTTKQDTAEFDYQEIEVHETAYSTMCAVLLYLQTGLIKFAPLRSSSSSHGLSSDELTKKRNASLAKSLEAQPTLPPAVSPKSVYRLAHLLERNDLEQKALDSLASNLTISGAAAELFSPVSVACDEVRKIVFDFVVENWDEVKMTEAWRAVRSNVARGHGQAAAEGAAQILFDLLAAINDS
;
A
#
# COMPACT_ATOMS: atom_id res chain seq x y z
N MET A 1 17.51 -41.76 16.98
CA MET A 1 18.58 -41.64 15.96
C MET A 1 18.60 -40.19 15.49
N PRO A 2 19.75 -39.57 15.22
CA PRO A 2 19.81 -38.16 14.82
C PRO A 2 19.08 -37.98 13.48
N SER A 3 18.30 -36.90 13.36
CA SER A 3 17.61 -36.53 12.13
C SER A 3 18.61 -36.29 10.99
N SER A 4 18.28 -36.72 9.77
CA SER A 4 19.14 -36.56 8.58
C SER A 4 19.27 -35.12 8.10
N VAL A 5 18.40 -34.25 8.61
CA VAL A 5 18.40 -32.81 8.41
C VAL A 5 18.30 -32.17 9.80
N LYS A 6 18.98 -31.06 10.02
CA LYS A 6 18.94 -30.29 11.27
C LYS A 6 18.75 -28.83 10.91
N TYR A 7 17.71 -28.21 11.42
CA TYR A 7 17.50 -26.77 11.28
C TYR A 7 18.63 -26.01 12.00
N VAL A 8 19.14 -24.97 11.35
CA VAL A 8 20.22 -24.14 11.88
C VAL A 8 19.69 -22.77 12.25
N ASP A 9 19.12 -22.05 11.27
CA ASP A 9 18.68 -20.67 11.44
C ASP A 9 17.68 -20.27 10.35
N GLY A 10 16.97 -19.19 10.58
CA GLY A 10 15.92 -18.69 9.73
C GLY A 10 15.88 -17.17 9.76
N ARG A 11 15.70 -16.55 8.60
CA ARG A 11 15.62 -15.09 8.50
C ARG A 11 14.60 -14.64 7.48
N VAL A 12 13.93 -13.54 7.81
CA VAL A 12 13.04 -12.83 6.91
C VAL A 12 13.65 -11.46 6.70
N ASP A 13 13.98 -11.17 5.46
CA ASP A 13 14.33 -9.84 5.01
C ASP A 13 13.13 -9.30 4.22
N ALA A 14 12.62 -8.16 4.65
CA ALA A 14 11.41 -7.58 4.12
C ALA A 14 11.58 -6.08 3.92
N GLU A 15 12.32 -5.75 2.87
CA GLU A 15 12.39 -4.40 2.32
C GLU A 15 11.48 -4.33 1.07
N TYR A 16 12.07 -4.17 -0.11
CA TYR A 16 11.38 -4.15 -1.42
C TYR A 16 11.02 -5.55 -1.94
N ARG A 17 11.76 -6.54 -1.48
CA ARG A 17 11.61 -7.95 -1.81
C ARG A 17 11.48 -8.71 -0.51
N VAL A 18 10.44 -9.53 -0.39
CA VAL A 18 10.35 -10.42 0.76
C VAL A 18 11.19 -11.65 0.47
N THR A 19 12.26 -11.79 1.24
CA THR A 19 13.16 -12.93 1.20
C THR A 19 13.02 -13.70 2.49
N MET A 20 12.51 -14.93 2.40
CA MET A 20 12.52 -15.87 3.52
C MET A 20 13.64 -16.87 3.27
N SER A 21 14.57 -17.02 4.20
CA SER A 21 15.68 -17.96 4.07
C SER A 21 15.70 -18.94 5.22
N TRP A 22 15.85 -20.22 4.90
CA TRP A 22 15.98 -21.32 5.84
C TRP A 22 17.35 -21.95 5.69
N ASP A 23 18.10 -21.98 6.79
CA ASP A 23 19.40 -22.63 6.87
C ASP A 23 19.25 -23.97 7.58
N PHE A 24 19.83 -25.01 6.99
CA PHE A 24 19.76 -26.36 7.54
C PHE A 24 21.01 -27.17 7.21
N GLU A 25 21.45 -27.98 8.16
CA GLU A 25 22.49 -28.98 7.95
C GLU A 25 21.87 -30.26 7.40
N ALA A 26 22.46 -30.83 6.34
CA ALA A 26 22.00 -32.10 5.79
C ALA A 26 23.13 -32.92 5.16
N LYS A 27 22.90 -34.24 5.08
CA LYS A 27 23.71 -35.16 4.28
C LYS A 27 22.89 -35.67 3.10
N LEU A 28 22.98 -35.01 1.94
CA LEU A 28 22.06 -35.23 0.81
C LEU A 28 22.12 -36.65 0.22
N LEU A 29 23.29 -37.29 0.21
CA LEU A 29 23.50 -38.68 -0.22
C LEU A 29 23.62 -39.66 0.95
N SER A 30 22.88 -39.44 2.04
CA SER A 30 22.74 -40.45 3.09
C SER A 30 21.88 -41.62 2.60
N LYS A 31 22.32 -42.86 2.88
CA LYS A 31 21.54 -44.09 2.62
C LYS A 31 20.32 -44.23 3.53
N VAL A 32 20.31 -43.48 4.64
CA VAL A 32 19.24 -43.47 5.64
C VAL A 32 18.72 -42.04 5.69
N TRP A 33 17.84 -41.69 4.75
CA TRP A 33 16.93 -40.57 4.96
C TRP A 33 15.68 -41.18 5.58
N GLN A 34 15.33 -40.77 6.79
CA GLN A 34 14.02 -41.10 7.31
C GLN A 34 12.98 -40.35 6.47
N PRO A 35 11.79 -40.93 6.24
CA PRO A 35 10.72 -40.30 5.45
C PRO A 35 10.13 -39.05 6.13
N GLU A 36 10.58 -38.72 7.34
CA GLU A 36 10.13 -37.57 8.11
C GLU A 36 10.60 -36.28 7.42
N SER A 37 9.65 -35.64 6.72
CA SER A 37 9.81 -34.26 6.28
C SER A 37 10.02 -33.39 7.52
N ILE A 38 11.13 -32.68 7.59
CA ILE A 38 11.28 -31.63 8.59
C ILE A 38 10.41 -30.47 8.15
N GLU A 39 9.49 -30.03 9.01
CA GLU A 39 8.72 -28.82 8.83
C GLU A 39 9.30 -27.75 9.75
N ILE A 40 9.84 -26.69 9.17
CA ILE A 40 10.40 -25.56 9.90
C ILE A 40 9.36 -24.44 9.84
N ALA A 41 8.76 -24.10 10.99
CA ALA A 41 7.61 -23.20 11.06
C ALA A 41 8.02 -21.73 11.11
N GLN A 42 7.14 -20.85 10.63
CA GLN A 42 7.32 -19.40 10.60
C GLN A 42 7.56 -18.76 11.99
N ASP A 43 7.09 -19.36 13.08
CA ASP A 43 7.25 -18.79 14.42
C ASP A 43 8.72 -18.59 14.82
N ASP A 44 9.63 -19.32 14.15
CA ASP A 44 11.09 -19.18 14.31
C ASP A 44 11.68 -17.94 13.60
N PHE A 45 10.88 -17.18 12.82
CA PHE A 45 11.33 -16.12 11.89
C PHE A 45 10.85 -14.71 12.25
N GLY A 46 9.97 -14.56 13.25
CA GLY A 46 9.24 -13.32 13.49
C GLY A 46 8.11 -13.08 12.48
N SER A 47 7.64 -11.84 12.37
CA SER A 47 6.50 -11.49 11.50
C SER A 47 6.90 -11.52 10.03
N VAL A 48 6.32 -12.43 9.23
CA VAL A 48 6.44 -12.41 7.76
C VAL A 48 5.37 -11.47 7.18
N PRO A 49 5.72 -10.48 6.34
CA PRO A 49 4.75 -9.58 5.72
C PRO A 49 4.09 -10.18 4.46
N LEU A 50 3.93 -11.51 4.42
CA LEU A 50 3.22 -12.23 3.36
C LEU A 50 2.10 -13.06 3.99
N ARG A 51 0.94 -13.11 3.32
CA ARG A 51 -0.18 -13.95 3.74
C ARG A 51 0.21 -15.43 3.72
N GLY A 52 -0.32 -16.20 4.67
CA GLY A 52 -0.10 -17.63 4.79
C GLY A 52 0.73 -17.98 6.03
N ASP A 53 0.67 -19.25 6.39
CA ASP A 53 1.52 -19.81 7.44
C ASP A 53 2.67 -20.54 6.74
N TRP A 54 3.86 -19.96 6.81
CA TRP A 54 5.00 -20.38 6.00
C TRP A 54 5.83 -21.47 6.67
N TYR A 55 6.21 -22.50 5.92
CA TYR A 55 7.07 -23.55 6.42
C TYR A 55 7.88 -24.22 5.32
N LEU A 56 9.15 -24.53 5.62
CA LEU A 56 10.01 -25.30 4.73
C LEU A 56 9.85 -26.79 5.02
N SER A 57 9.70 -27.57 3.95
CA SER A 57 9.73 -29.03 3.99
C SER A 57 10.82 -29.56 3.07
N VAL A 58 11.79 -30.28 3.63
CA VAL A 58 12.87 -30.92 2.86
C VAL A 58 12.74 -32.44 3.00
N ARG A 59 12.67 -33.14 1.87
CA ARG A 59 12.60 -34.61 1.82
C ARG A 59 13.37 -35.18 0.63
N SER A 60 13.71 -36.47 0.72
CA SER A 60 14.39 -37.20 -0.33
C SER A 60 13.47 -38.28 -0.86
N GLU A 61 13.28 -38.30 -2.18
CA GLU A 61 12.50 -39.31 -2.89
C GLU A 61 13.45 -40.02 -3.86
N GLY A 62 14.10 -41.10 -3.40
CA GLY A 62 15.12 -41.80 -4.20
C GLY A 62 16.32 -40.90 -4.52
N ASP A 63 16.54 -40.61 -5.81
CA ASP A 63 17.60 -39.72 -6.28
C ASP A 63 17.24 -38.23 -6.15
N ASP A 64 15.97 -37.93 -5.88
CA ASP A 64 15.46 -36.57 -5.95
C ASP A 64 15.42 -35.91 -4.59
N LEU A 65 15.92 -34.68 -4.55
CA LEU A 65 15.74 -33.75 -3.46
C LEU A 65 14.48 -32.94 -3.73
N VAL A 66 13.52 -33.03 -2.82
CA VAL A 66 12.25 -32.30 -2.87
C VAL A 66 12.25 -31.28 -1.75
N ILE A 67 12.24 -30.00 -2.12
CA ILE A 67 12.09 -28.88 -1.21
C ILE A 67 10.74 -28.24 -1.48
N LYS A 68 9.89 -28.11 -0.46
CA LYS A 68 8.60 -27.44 -0.56
C LYS A 68 8.57 -26.25 0.39
N ILE A 69 8.10 -25.12 -0.09
CA ILE A 69 7.74 -23.98 0.74
C ILE A 69 6.22 -23.98 0.81
N LYS A 70 5.70 -24.37 1.96
CA LYS A 70 4.27 -24.43 2.20
C LYS A 70 3.82 -23.11 2.80
N HIS A 71 2.65 -22.61 2.41
CA HIS A 71 2.06 -21.35 2.89
C HIS A 71 0.63 -21.54 3.43
N ARG A 72 0.24 -22.81 3.67
CA ARG A 72 -1.14 -23.27 3.87
C ARG A 72 -2.07 -22.87 2.74
N GLU A 73 -3.35 -23.17 2.92
CA GLU A 73 -4.44 -22.95 1.99
C GLU A 73 -4.61 -21.46 1.64
N LEU A 74 -4.19 -21.06 0.44
CA LEU A 74 -4.41 -19.72 -0.13
C LEU A 74 -5.10 -19.79 -1.50
N PRO A 75 -6.00 -18.83 -1.82
CA PRO A 75 -6.58 -18.71 -3.16
C PRO A 75 -5.53 -18.51 -4.24
N VAL A 76 -5.85 -18.91 -5.47
CA VAL A 76 -5.10 -18.55 -6.68
C VAL A 76 -4.91 -17.04 -6.71
N GLY A 77 -3.68 -16.57 -6.95
CA GLY A 77 -3.41 -15.13 -7.02
C GLY A 77 -3.53 -14.40 -5.68
N ALA A 78 -3.52 -15.08 -4.52
CA ALA A 78 -3.50 -14.43 -3.21
C ALA A 78 -2.33 -13.46 -3.00
N PHE A 79 -1.25 -13.64 -3.77
CA PHE A 79 -0.10 -12.73 -3.83
C PHE A 79 -0.21 -11.70 -4.97
N GLY A 80 -1.18 -11.83 -5.86
CA GLY A 80 -1.35 -11.03 -7.07
C GLY A 80 -0.65 -11.64 -8.29
N GLU A 81 -1.17 -11.36 -9.48
CA GLU A 81 -0.63 -11.86 -10.77
C GLU A 81 0.78 -11.34 -11.09
N ARG A 82 1.22 -10.31 -10.38
CA ARG A 82 2.52 -9.64 -10.57
C ARG A 82 3.61 -10.13 -9.62
N VAL A 83 3.30 -11.08 -8.72
CA VAL A 83 4.30 -11.65 -7.82
C VAL A 83 4.96 -12.84 -8.52
N ALA A 84 6.26 -12.69 -8.78
CA ALA A 84 7.11 -13.79 -9.17
C ALA A 84 7.74 -14.39 -7.91
N VAL A 85 7.63 -15.70 -7.75
CA VAL A 85 8.24 -16.42 -6.62
C VAL A 85 9.48 -17.11 -7.15
N ALA A 86 10.62 -16.99 -6.49
CA ALA A 86 11.83 -17.69 -6.86
C ALA A 86 12.46 -18.40 -5.67
N GLY A 87 12.80 -19.67 -5.86
CA GLY A 87 13.51 -20.50 -4.90
C GLY A 87 14.98 -20.58 -5.28
N VAL A 88 15.86 -20.14 -4.39
CA VAL A 88 17.32 -20.23 -4.55
C VAL A 88 17.85 -21.26 -3.56
N PHE A 89 18.60 -22.23 -4.07
CA PHE A 89 19.25 -23.26 -3.26
C PHE A 89 20.76 -23.05 -3.28
N ALA A 90 21.38 -22.97 -2.11
CA ALA A 90 22.81 -22.71 -1.93
C ALA A 90 23.41 -23.60 -0.83
N TYR A 91 24.74 -23.71 -0.79
CA TYR A 91 25.48 -24.32 0.32
C TYR A 91 26.60 -23.41 0.80
N LEU A 92 26.99 -23.58 2.06
CA LEU A 92 28.03 -22.79 2.71
C LEU A 92 29.42 -23.38 2.39
N LEU A 93 30.34 -22.52 1.97
CA LEU A 93 31.76 -22.84 1.78
C LEU A 93 32.56 -22.66 3.07
N ASP A 94 33.76 -23.24 3.12
CA ASP A 94 34.65 -23.17 4.28
C ASP A 94 35.08 -21.73 4.63
N ASP A 95 35.02 -20.80 3.66
CA ASP A 95 35.31 -19.37 3.85
C ASP A 95 34.10 -18.57 4.38
N GLY A 96 32.96 -19.23 4.63
CA GLY A 96 31.73 -18.61 5.12
C GLY A 96 30.84 -18.01 4.02
N THR A 97 31.20 -18.15 2.74
CA THR A 97 30.39 -17.65 1.62
C THR A 97 29.35 -18.67 1.15
N TRP A 98 28.24 -18.18 0.61
CA TRP A 98 27.17 -19.03 0.08
C TRP A 98 27.33 -19.25 -1.42
N GLN A 99 27.57 -20.49 -1.83
CA GLN A 99 27.62 -20.87 -3.23
C GLN A 99 26.23 -21.30 -3.74
N GLN A 100 25.71 -20.56 -4.70
CA GLN A 100 24.43 -20.88 -5.34
C GLN A 100 24.53 -22.17 -6.16
N ILE A 101 23.71 -23.15 -5.81
CA ILE A 101 23.59 -24.43 -6.50
C ILE A 101 22.63 -24.26 -7.68
N ASP A 102 21.41 -23.79 -7.41
CA ASP A 102 20.39 -23.68 -8.44
C ASP A 102 19.26 -22.72 -8.07
N THR A 103 18.52 -22.27 -9.09
CA THR A 103 17.39 -21.35 -8.94
C THR A 103 16.19 -21.90 -9.71
N HIS A 104 14.99 -21.68 -9.17
CA HIS A 104 13.74 -21.96 -9.87
C HIS A 104 12.77 -20.81 -9.66
N ALA A 105 12.06 -20.41 -10.72
CA ALA A 105 11.10 -19.33 -10.67
C ALA A 105 9.70 -19.85 -11.04
N TRP A 106 8.72 -19.45 -10.25
CA TRP A 106 7.28 -19.62 -10.46
C TRP A 106 6.70 -18.24 -10.79
N SER A 107 5.96 -18.18 -11.89
CA SER A 107 5.25 -17.00 -12.37
C SER A 107 3.79 -17.37 -12.57
N ALA A 108 2.91 -16.38 -12.80
CA ALA A 108 1.50 -16.65 -13.13
C ALA A 108 1.31 -17.63 -14.31
N ASN A 109 2.32 -17.75 -15.19
CA ASN A 109 2.27 -18.60 -16.38
C ASN A 109 3.14 -19.87 -16.28
N THR A 110 3.81 -20.13 -15.15
CA THR A 110 4.65 -21.33 -14.95
C THR A 110 4.22 -22.09 -13.71
N ALA A 111 4.07 -23.42 -13.85
CA ALA A 111 3.72 -24.40 -12.81
C ALA A 111 3.22 -23.78 -11.49
N GLU A 112 1.91 -23.59 -11.41
CA GLU A 112 1.19 -23.06 -10.25
C GLU A 112 1.59 -23.74 -8.94
N PRO A 113 1.42 -23.09 -7.76
CA PRO A 113 1.62 -23.76 -6.49
C PRO A 113 0.80 -25.07 -6.40
N GLU A 114 1.25 -26.03 -5.61
CA GLU A 114 0.65 -27.38 -5.53
C GLU A 114 -0.76 -27.27 -4.91
N LEU A 115 -1.76 -27.80 -5.62
CA LEU A 115 -3.15 -27.90 -5.12
C LEU A 115 -3.17 -28.67 -3.80
N SER A 116 -4.00 -28.22 -2.85
CA SER A 116 -4.24 -29.01 -1.65
C SER A 116 -4.93 -30.32 -2.01
N THR A 117 -4.76 -31.34 -1.18
CA THR A 117 -5.40 -32.64 -1.33
C THR A 117 -6.93 -32.60 -1.28
N LYS A 118 -7.51 -31.45 -0.88
CA LYS A 118 -8.96 -31.21 -0.79
C LYS A 118 -9.55 -30.48 -2.00
N GLY A 119 -8.71 -30.09 -2.97
CA GLY A 119 -9.11 -29.31 -4.14
C GLY A 119 -9.34 -27.84 -3.80
N SER A 120 -8.60 -26.96 -4.47
CA SER A 120 -8.70 -25.49 -4.42
C SER A 120 -8.92 -24.93 -3.03
N PRO A 121 -7.84 -24.94 -2.22
CA PRO A 121 -6.81 -23.93 -2.45
C PRO A 121 -5.38 -24.49 -2.64
N TYR A 122 -4.46 -23.66 -3.13
CA TYR A 122 -3.05 -24.04 -3.24
C TYR A 122 -2.36 -23.98 -1.89
N SER A 123 -1.32 -24.79 -1.73
CA SER A 123 -0.69 -24.99 -0.42
C SER A 123 0.82 -24.85 -0.39
N SER A 124 1.52 -24.94 -1.53
CA SER A 124 2.99 -24.89 -1.54
C SER A 124 3.65 -24.60 -2.88
N TYR A 125 4.85 -24.04 -2.84
CA TYR A 125 5.79 -24.00 -3.96
C TYR A 125 6.72 -25.20 -3.89
N LYS A 126 6.82 -25.97 -4.99
CA LYS A 126 7.60 -27.22 -5.03
C LYS A 126 8.84 -27.07 -5.90
N PHE A 127 10.00 -27.24 -5.27
CA PHE A 127 11.31 -27.31 -5.91
C PHE A 127 11.80 -28.77 -5.94
N PHE A 128 12.15 -29.26 -7.12
CA PHE A 128 12.57 -30.65 -7.33
C PHE A 128 13.89 -30.69 -8.09
N ARG A 129 14.90 -31.41 -7.57
CA ARG A 129 16.18 -31.61 -8.25
C ARG A 129 16.76 -33.00 -7.99
N SER A 130 17.23 -33.65 -9.05
CA SER A 130 18.02 -34.89 -8.96
C SER A 130 19.42 -34.59 -8.41
N LYS A 131 19.81 -35.32 -7.37
CA LYS A 131 21.14 -35.24 -6.73
C LYS A 131 22.27 -35.56 -7.71
N ARG A 132 22.07 -36.54 -8.59
CA ARG A 132 23.03 -36.87 -9.66
C ARG A 132 23.16 -35.74 -10.66
N LYS A 133 22.06 -35.12 -11.09
CA LYS A 133 22.11 -33.97 -12.01
C LYS A 133 22.82 -32.77 -11.40
N LEU A 134 22.67 -32.54 -10.10
CA LEU A 134 23.42 -31.49 -9.40
C LEU A 134 24.93 -31.76 -9.39
N ALA A 135 25.34 -33.03 -9.26
CA ALA A 135 26.74 -33.43 -9.31
C ALA A 135 27.34 -33.31 -10.72
N GLN A 136 26.58 -33.67 -11.77
CA GLN A 136 27.06 -33.61 -13.17
C GLN A 136 27.30 -32.20 -13.70
N LYS A 137 26.64 -31.19 -13.11
CA LYS A 137 26.83 -29.79 -13.50
C LYS A 137 28.00 -29.12 -12.77
N ASP A 138 28.77 -29.87 -11.98
CA ASP A 138 29.80 -29.39 -11.04
C ASP A 138 29.32 -28.31 -10.05
N LYS A 139 27.99 -28.11 -9.95
CA LYS A 139 27.34 -27.16 -9.03
C LYS A 139 27.33 -27.67 -7.60
N LEU A 140 27.30 -29.00 -7.42
CA LEU A 140 27.34 -29.63 -6.10
C LEU A 140 27.98 -31.03 -6.19
N PRO A 141 29.32 -31.13 -6.06
CA PRO A 141 30.06 -32.39 -6.19
C PRO A 141 29.57 -33.51 -5.25
N HIS A 142 29.68 -34.76 -5.68
CA HIS A 142 29.30 -35.92 -4.87
C HIS A 142 30.00 -36.01 -3.52
N ALA A 143 31.24 -35.53 -3.42
CA ALA A 143 31.98 -35.49 -2.16
C ALA A 143 31.26 -34.61 -1.12
N ILE A 144 30.80 -33.43 -1.54
CA ILE A 144 30.05 -32.47 -0.72
C ILE A 144 28.69 -33.04 -0.33
N GLN A 145 27.98 -33.66 -1.27
CA GLN A 145 26.68 -34.29 -0.98
C GLN A 145 26.78 -35.48 -0.01
N ARG A 146 27.96 -36.11 0.12
CA ARG A 146 28.22 -37.25 1.02
C ARG A 146 28.70 -36.84 2.41
N SER A 147 28.91 -35.56 2.68
CA SER A 147 29.19 -35.05 4.02
C SER A 147 28.00 -34.28 4.58
N ILE A 148 28.02 -33.98 5.88
CA ILE A 148 27.09 -33.01 6.45
C ILE A 148 27.56 -31.64 6.00
N GLN A 149 26.65 -30.86 5.44
CA GLN A 149 26.90 -29.52 4.94
C GLN A 149 25.76 -28.60 5.37
N GLN A 150 26.05 -27.32 5.53
CA GLN A 150 25.03 -26.31 5.75
C GLN A 150 24.50 -25.81 4.40
N TYR A 151 23.19 -25.87 4.23
CA TYR A 151 22.47 -25.43 3.04
C TYR A 151 21.56 -24.27 3.40
N ARG A 152 21.28 -23.42 2.41
CA ARG A 152 20.28 -22.36 2.48
C ARG A 152 19.29 -22.53 1.36
N PHE A 153 18.01 -22.51 1.70
CA PHE A 153 16.95 -22.31 0.72
C PHE A 153 16.31 -20.96 0.96
N SER A 154 16.28 -20.11 -0.06
CA SER A 154 15.66 -18.79 0.02
C SER A 154 14.44 -18.74 -0.91
N ASN A 155 13.28 -18.40 -0.36
CA ASN A 155 12.13 -17.97 -1.14
C ASN A 155 12.17 -16.47 -1.33
N LEU A 156 12.05 -16.03 -2.57
CA LEU A 156 12.06 -14.64 -2.96
C LEU A 156 10.75 -14.32 -3.65
N ALA A 157 9.86 -13.59 -2.97
CA ALA A 157 8.72 -12.97 -3.64
C ALA A 157 9.20 -11.65 -4.24
N HIS A 158 9.48 -11.64 -5.54
CA HIS A 158 9.81 -10.42 -6.27
C HIS A 158 8.52 -9.60 -6.42
N SER A 159 8.46 -8.45 -5.75
CA SER A 159 7.59 -7.34 -6.18
C SER A 159 8.10 -6.86 -7.54
N PRO A 160 7.26 -6.48 -8.52
CA PRO A 160 7.77 -5.83 -9.74
C PRO A 160 8.74 -4.71 -9.35
N ALA A 161 9.82 -4.55 -10.12
CA ALA A 161 10.76 -3.46 -9.96
C ALA A 161 9.94 -2.16 -9.90
N ARG A 162 9.90 -1.54 -8.71
CA ARG A 162 9.22 -0.27 -8.53
C ARG A 162 10.17 0.76 -9.11
N ASP A 163 9.93 1.15 -10.36
CA ASP A 163 10.76 2.08 -11.13
C ASP A 163 10.26 3.52 -11.00
N VAL A 164 9.22 3.77 -10.19
CA VAL A 164 8.69 5.11 -9.91
C VAL A 164 8.65 5.36 -8.40
N ARG A 165 9.31 6.45 -7.99
CA ARG A 165 9.27 7.02 -6.63
C ARG A 165 8.38 8.27 -6.62
N LEU A 166 7.28 8.22 -5.88
CA LEU A 166 6.44 9.39 -5.60
C LEU A 166 6.90 10.04 -4.29
N LEU A 167 7.46 11.24 -4.37
CA LEU A 167 8.04 11.96 -3.24
C LEU A 167 7.09 13.05 -2.72
N PHE A 168 6.81 13.02 -1.42
CA PHE A 168 5.94 13.98 -0.74
C PHE A 168 6.77 14.81 0.24
N LYS A 169 7.14 16.02 -0.17
CA LYS A 169 7.88 16.93 0.70
C LYS A 169 6.94 17.63 1.69
N ARG A 170 7.30 17.57 2.97
CA ARG A 170 6.65 18.32 4.04
C ARG A 170 7.60 19.42 4.54
N PRO A 171 7.40 20.67 4.09
CA PRO A 171 8.30 21.78 4.45
C PRO A 171 8.27 22.13 5.95
N ALA A 172 7.19 21.80 6.66
CA ALA A 172 6.99 22.19 8.05
C ALA A 172 7.94 21.46 9.02
N ASP A 173 8.25 20.21 8.72
CA ASP A 173 9.05 19.30 9.54
C ASP A 173 10.28 18.75 8.79
N ASN A 174 10.57 19.28 7.60
CA ASN A 174 11.66 18.84 6.71
C ASN A 174 11.68 17.32 6.50
N LEU A 175 10.48 16.73 6.45
CA LEU A 175 10.29 15.30 6.33
C LEU A 175 9.87 14.95 4.90
N GLU A 176 10.42 13.86 4.39
CA GLU A 176 10.08 13.30 3.10
C GLU A 176 9.35 11.98 3.30
N LEU A 177 8.18 11.87 2.68
CA LEU A 177 7.46 10.61 2.60
C LEU A 177 7.55 10.08 1.18
N GLU A 178 7.67 8.77 1.02
CA GLU A 178 7.81 8.14 -0.29
C GLU A 178 6.84 7.00 -0.52
N LEU A 179 6.32 6.93 -1.74
CA LEU A 179 5.57 5.78 -2.23
C LEU A 179 6.26 5.25 -3.48
N TRP A 180 6.54 3.97 -3.48
CA TRP A 180 7.14 3.29 -4.61
C TRP A 180 6.06 2.54 -5.39
N THR A 181 6.09 2.65 -6.72
CA THR A 181 5.14 2.01 -7.65
C THR A 181 5.81 1.72 -8.99
N ASP A 182 5.05 1.21 -9.97
CA ASP A 182 5.53 0.89 -11.31
C ASP A 182 4.96 1.83 -12.39
N ALA A 183 5.82 2.29 -13.30
CA ALA A 183 5.45 3.17 -14.42
C ALA A 183 4.40 2.49 -15.30
N ASP A 184 4.55 1.19 -15.57
CA ASP A 184 3.60 0.40 -16.35
C ASP A 184 2.19 0.38 -15.75
N PHE A 185 2.07 0.27 -14.43
CA PHE A 185 0.81 0.36 -13.69
C PHE A 185 0.20 1.73 -13.84
N LEU A 186 0.96 2.78 -13.53
CA LEU A 186 0.48 4.15 -13.58
C LEU A 186 0.04 4.53 -15.00
N ASN A 187 0.82 4.14 -16.02
CA ASN A 187 0.49 4.30 -17.45
C ASN A 187 -0.84 3.65 -17.84
N LYS A 188 -1.11 2.45 -17.32
CA LYS A 188 -2.36 1.71 -17.59
C LYS A 188 -3.54 2.26 -16.77
N ALA A 189 -3.26 2.80 -15.60
CA ALA A 189 -4.28 3.24 -14.66
C ALA A 189 -4.86 4.62 -15.03
N SER A 190 -4.06 5.51 -15.63
CA SER A 190 -4.47 6.88 -15.95
C SER A 190 -3.72 7.47 -17.14
N GLU A 191 -4.46 8.11 -18.05
CA GLU A 191 -3.89 8.87 -19.17
C GLU A 191 -3.06 10.08 -18.67
N TYR A 192 -3.35 10.62 -17.48
CA TYR A 192 -2.53 11.66 -16.84
C TYR A 192 -1.10 11.17 -16.64
N TYR A 193 -0.91 10.00 -16.03
CA TYR A 193 0.43 9.47 -15.80
C TYR A 193 1.13 9.11 -17.10
N LYS A 194 0.38 8.58 -18.08
CA LYS A 194 0.91 8.30 -19.41
C LYS A 194 1.41 9.55 -20.13
N ALA A 195 0.67 10.65 -20.06
CA ALA A 195 1.11 11.95 -20.56
C ALA A 195 2.30 12.48 -19.76
N LEU A 196 2.26 12.35 -18.42
CA LEU A 196 3.34 12.76 -17.53
C LEU A 196 4.66 12.04 -17.89
N PHE A 197 4.66 10.71 -18.00
CA PHE A 197 5.85 9.94 -18.36
C PHE A 197 6.33 10.20 -19.79
N ALA A 198 5.41 10.44 -20.74
CA ALA A 198 5.79 10.88 -22.08
C ALA A 198 6.46 12.26 -22.07
N SER A 199 6.06 13.14 -21.15
CA SER A 199 6.63 14.49 -21.01
C SER A 199 7.93 14.53 -20.18
N ILE A 200 8.13 13.62 -19.23
CA ILE A 200 9.33 13.56 -18.37
C ILE A 200 10.61 13.32 -19.19
N GLY A 201 10.51 12.74 -20.39
CA GLY A 201 11.63 12.65 -21.35
C GLY A 201 12.09 13.99 -21.96
N ILE A 202 11.38 15.09 -21.67
CA ILE A 202 11.69 16.44 -22.12
C ILE A 202 11.71 17.31 -20.85
N GLU A 203 12.90 17.56 -20.28
CA GLU A 203 13.13 18.38 -19.07
C GLU A 203 12.04 19.43 -18.81
N THR A 204 11.09 19.13 -17.93
CA THR A 204 10.13 20.13 -17.46
C THR A 204 9.92 19.99 -15.97
N VAL A 205 10.66 20.82 -15.24
CA VAL A 205 10.38 21.20 -13.85
C VAL A 205 8.98 21.82 -13.82
N VAL A 206 8.00 21.07 -13.30
CA VAL A 206 6.64 21.56 -13.13
C VAL A 206 6.67 22.72 -12.13
N LYS A 207 6.33 23.92 -12.61
CA LYS A 207 6.38 25.16 -11.85
C LYS A 207 5.45 25.10 -10.63
N SER A 208 5.98 25.52 -9.49
CA SER A 208 5.30 25.55 -8.20
C SER A 208 4.01 26.37 -8.23
N ARG A 209 2.89 25.72 -7.89
CA ARG A 209 1.70 26.39 -7.36
C ARG A 209 1.76 26.36 -5.84
N LYS A 210 1.30 27.43 -5.19
CA LYS A 210 1.23 27.52 -3.71
C LYS A 210 0.52 26.27 -3.16
N LYS A 211 1.19 25.53 -2.27
CA LYS A 211 0.66 24.34 -1.59
C LYS A 211 -0.69 24.68 -0.94
N ARG A 212 -1.77 24.08 -1.42
CA ARG A 212 -3.09 24.18 -0.81
C ARG A 212 -3.14 23.17 0.35
N ARG A 213 -3.65 23.57 1.52
CA ARG A 213 -3.84 22.62 2.64
C ARG A 213 -4.83 21.53 2.22
N HIS A 214 -4.48 20.27 2.44
CA HIS A 214 -5.34 19.12 2.14
C HIS A 214 -6.05 18.63 3.40
N SER A 215 -7.23 18.05 3.22
CA SER A 215 -8.03 17.54 4.34
C SER A 215 -7.36 16.37 5.06
N ASP A 216 -6.42 15.68 4.41
CA ASP A 216 -5.74 14.51 4.95
C ASP A 216 -4.31 14.79 5.44
N ASP A 217 -3.85 16.05 5.41
CA ASP A 217 -2.51 16.43 5.94
C ASP A 217 -2.35 16.03 7.42
N GLU A 218 -3.45 16.06 8.20
CA GLU A 218 -3.49 15.59 9.59
C GLU A 218 -3.35 14.06 9.71
N THR A 219 -3.82 13.34 8.69
CA THR A 219 -3.71 11.86 8.64
C THR A 219 -2.27 11.48 8.37
N ASP A 220 -1.58 12.21 7.49
CA ASP A 220 -0.15 12.05 7.25
C ASP A 220 0.68 12.37 8.49
N ALA A 221 0.33 13.44 9.22
CA ALA A 221 0.97 13.76 10.49
C ALA A 221 0.86 12.61 11.50
N PHE A 222 -0.32 12.00 11.60
CA PHE A 222 -0.55 10.84 12.47
C PHE A 222 0.22 9.57 12.04
N LEU A 223 0.31 9.31 10.72
CA LEU A 223 1.06 8.15 10.21
C LEU A 223 2.55 8.26 10.51
N VAL A 224 3.10 9.46 10.32
CA VAL A 224 4.50 9.78 10.61
C VAL A 224 4.84 9.62 12.09
N GLU A 225 4.01 10.17 12.98
CA GLU A 225 4.28 10.12 14.43
C GLU A 225 4.42 8.68 14.95
N ARG A 226 3.78 7.71 14.29
CA ARG A 226 3.78 6.31 14.70
C ARG A 226 4.71 5.43 13.87
N ASP A 227 5.49 6.01 12.96
CA ASP A 227 6.32 5.31 11.96
C ASP A 227 5.56 4.17 11.27
N ARG A 228 4.26 4.39 11.02
CA ARG A 228 3.41 3.38 10.43
C ARG A 228 3.54 3.44 8.91
N MET A 229 3.67 2.27 8.29
CA MET A 229 3.90 2.04 6.86
C MET A 229 5.33 2.27 6.35
N ASN A 230 6.34 2.39 7.23
CA ASN A 230 7.72 2.69 6.85
C ASN A 230 7.78 3.89 5.88
N CYS A 231 6.90 4.88 6.11
CA CYS A 231 6.60 5.93 5.15
C CYS A 231 7.69 7.00 5.08
N THR A 232 8.56 7.07 6.10
CA THR A 232 9.68 8.00 6.17
C THR A 232 10.92 7.42 5.52
N THR A 233 11.64 8.27 4.79
CA THR A 233 12.97 7.97 4.25
C THR A 233 13.94 7.64 5.40
N THR A 234 14.09 6.36 5.73
CA THR A 234 15.43 5.88 6.12
C THR A 234 16.27 6.10 4.87
N LYS A 235 17.51 6.60 4.99
CA LYS A 235 18.42 6.75 3.84
C LYS A 235 18.71 5.37 3.24
N GLN A 236 17.75 4.83 2.49
CA GLN A 236 17.89 3.60 1.74
C GLN A 236 18.94 3.89 0.69
N ASP A 237 19.83 2.92 0.46
CA ASP A 237 20.84 2.97 -0.59
C ASP A 237 20.14 3.04 -1.96
N THR A 238 19.69 4.23 -2.34
CA THR A 238 19.15 4.56 -3.68
C THR A 238 20.24 4.54 -4.75
N ALA A 239 21.43 4.00 -4.43
CA ALA A 239 22.63 4.08 -5.24
C ALA A 239 22.73 2.98 -6.30
N GLU A 240 21.86 1.96 -6.29
CA GLU A 240 22.05 0.77 -7.14
C GLU A 240 21.06 0.57 -8.30
N PHE A 241 19.97 1.34 -8.43
CA PHE A 241 18.99 1.13 -9.52
C PHE A 241 18.47 2.44 -10.13
N ASP A 242 18.27 2.44 -11.45
CA ASP A 242 17.63 3.54 -12.18
C ASP A 242 16.12 3.58 -11.85
N TYR A 243 15.63 4.74 -11.40
CA TYR A 243 14.21 4.99 -11.15
C TYR A 243 13.82 6.41 -11.56
N GLN A 244 12.53 6.62 -11.79
CA GLN A 244 11.93 7.92 -12.05
C GLN A 244 11.37 8.50 -10.75
N GLU A 245 11.71 9.73 -10.44
CA GLU A 245 11.14 10.44 -9.28
C GLU A 245 10.08 11.45 -9.72
N ILE A 246 8.93 11.43 -9.05
CA ILE A 246 7.84 12.41 -9.22
C ILE A 246 7.59 13.08 -7.88
N GLU A 247 7.84 14.39 -7.80
CA GLU A 247 7.47 15.19 -6.63
C GLU A 247 5.96 15.49 -6.65
N VAL A 248 5.26 15.03 -5.61
CA VAL A 248 3.81 15.19 -5.47
C VAL A 248 3.51 16.36 -4.53
N HIS A 249 2.96 17.44 -5.10
CA HIS A 249 2.66 18.67 -4.37
C HIS A 249 1.18 18.88 -4.04
N GLU A 250 0.29 18.33 -4.86
CA GLU A 250 -1.15 18.64 -4.83
C GLU A 250 -1.98 17.53 -4.19
N THR A 251 -1.37 16.60 -3.46
CA THR A 251 -2.08 15.52 -2.79
C THR A 251 -1.32 15.06 -1.55
N ALA A 252 -2.06 14.69 -0.50
CA ALA A 252 -1.51 14.11 0.72
C ALA A 252 -1.03 12.67 0.47
N TYR A 253 -0.02 12.23 1.23
CA TYR A 253 0.55 10.89 1.13
C TYR A 253 -0.52 9.81 1.33
N SER A 254 -1.33 9.92 2.38
CA SER A 254 -2.40 8.98 2.70
C SER A 254 -3.47 8.91 1.59
N THR A 255 -3.83 10.05 1.01
CA THR A 255 -4.75 10.10 -0.14
C THR A 255 -4.16 9.36 -1.34
N MET A 256 -2.90 9.60 -1.70
CA MET A 256 -2.26 8.89 -2.81
C MET A 256 -2.19 7.39 -2.54
N CYS A 257 -1.79 6.98 -1.33
CA CYS A 257 -1.73 5.58 -0.93
C CYS A 257 -3.09 4.86 -1.10
N ALA A 258 -4.18 5.50 -0.64
CA ALA A 258 -5.53 4.96 -0.81
C ALA A 258 -5.97 4.89 -2.29
N VAL A 259 -5.61 5.88 -3.10
CA VAL A 259 -5.94 5.88 -4.53
C VAL A 259 -5.12 4.85 -5.31
N LEU A 260 -3.83 4.67 -5.02
CA LEU A 260 -3.03 3.61 -5.64
C LEU A 260 -3.60 2.22 -5.30
N LEU A 261 -4.02 2.00 -4.05
CA LEU A 261 -4.72 0.76 -3.69
C LEU A 261 -6.02 0.61 -4.48
N TYR A 262 -6.81 1.68 -4.63
CA TYR A 262 -8.03 1.65 -5.43
C TYR A 262 -7.75 1.29 -6.89
N LEU A 263 -6.74 1.89 -7.51
CA LEU A 263 -6.37 1.59 -8.89
C LEU A 263 -5.93 0.13 -9.07
N GLN A 264 -5.37 -0.49 -8.03
CA GLN A 264 -4.95 -1.89 -8.05
C GLN A 264 -6.08 -2.89 -7.73
N THR A 265 -7.03 -2.52 -6.87
CA THR A 265 -7.98 -3.47 -6.25
C THR A 265 -9.45 -3.10 -6.41
N GLY A 266 -9.75 -1.88 -6.82
CA GLY A 266 -11.09 -1.28 -6.80
C GLY A 266 -11.59 -0.91 -5.40
N LEU A 267 -10.79 -1.09 -4.35
CA LEU A 267 -11.19 -0.83 -2.97
C LEU A 267 -10.73 0.55 -2.51
N ILE A 268 -11.66 1.34 -1.97
CA ILE A 268 -11.36 2.59 -1.29
C ILE A 268 -12.28 2.75 -0.08
N LYS A 269 -11.76 3.36 0.98
CA LYS A 269 -12.54 3.69 2.19
C LYS A 269 -12.50 5.18 2.43
N PHE A 270 -13.68 5.76 2.60
CA PHE A 270 -13.83 7.18 2.89
C PHE A 270 -13.97 7.43 4.38
N ALA A 271 -13.30 8.47 4.86
CA ALA A 271 -13.47 8.98 6.19
C ALA A 271 -14.72 9.88 6.25
N PRO A 272 -15.43 9.93 7.39
CA PRO A 272 -16.49 10.91 7.61
C PRO A 272 -15.98 12.34 7.44
N LEU A 273 -16.87 13.25 7.02
CA LEU A 273 -16.53 14.67 6.89
C LEU A 273 -16.22 15.28 8.26
N ARG A 274 -15.24 16.20 8.29
CA ARG A 274 -14.85 16.90 9.52
C ARG A 274 -16.01 17.76 10.06
N SER A 275 -16.76 18.37 9.17
CA SER A 275 -17.97 19.14 9.47
C SER A 275 -19.08 18.31 10.11
N SER A 276 -19.20 17.02 9.77
CA SER A 276 -20.19 16.12 10.38
C SER A 276 -19.84 15.74 11.82
N SER A 277 -18.58 15.95 12.23
CA SER A 277 -18.11 15.68 13.59
C SER A 277 -18.20 16.90 14.52
N SER A 278 -18.61 18.08 14.01
CA SER A 278 -18.64 19.34 14.78
C SER A 278 -19.85 19.48 15.71
N SER A 279 -20.50 18.38 16.07
CA SER A 279 -21.55 18.38 17.09
C SER A 279 -20.93 18.72 18.46
N HIS A 280 -21.29 19.89 19.00
CA HIS A 280 -21.02 20.38 20.36
C HIS A 280 -19.68 21.06 20.63
N GLY A 281 -19.46 22.28 20.13
CA GLY A 281 -18.49 23.23 20.71
C GLY A 281 -17.06 22.72 20.91
N LEU A 282 -16.69 21.61 20.27
CA LEU A 282 -15.40 20.96 20.43
C LEU A 282 -14.36 21.82 19.75
N SER A 283 -13.25 22.03 20.45
CA SER A 283 -12.09 22.70 19.87
C SER A 283 -11.56 21.92 18.67
N SER A 284 -10.88 22.61 17.75
CA SER A 284 -10.23 21.96 16.60
C SER A 284 -9.30 20.81 17.02
N ASP A 285 -8.66 20.93 18.19
CA ASP A 285 -7.75 19.92 18.73
C ASP A 285 -8.48 18.66 19.20
N GLU A 286 -9.66 18.80 19.80
CA GLU A 286 -10.49 17.67 20.24
C GLU A 286 -11.08 16.89 19.04
N LEU A 287 -11.49 17.60 18.00
CA LEU A 287 -11.93 16.99 16.75
C LEU A 287 -10.79 16.18 16.10
N THR A 288 -9.58 16.73 16.13
CA THR A 288 -8.37 16.05 15.62
C THR A 288 -8.05 14.81 16.44
N LYS A 289 -8.10 14.88 17.78
CA LYS A 289 -7.89 13.72 18.66
C LYS A 289 -8.92 12.61 18.42
N LYS A 290 -10.21 12.97 18.28
CA LYS A 290 -11.29 12.00 18.03
C LYS A 290 -11.10 11.31 16.67
N ARG A 291 -10.71 12.07 15.64
CA ARG A 291 -10.36 11.52 14.33
C ARG A 291 -9.15 10.59 14.42
N ASN A 292 -8.09 10.98 15.11
CA ASN A 292 -6.89 10.16 15.29
C ASN A 292 -7.17 8.86 16.05
N ALA A 293 -8.05 8.89 17.05
CA ALA A 293 -8.49 7.69 17.76
C ALA A 293 -9.28 6.73 16.84
N SER A 294 -10.14 7.27 15.97
CA SER A 294 -10.87 6.48 14.96
C SER A 294 -9.90 5.85 13.93
N LEU A 295 -8.92 6.62 13.47
CA LEU A 295 -7.85 6.13 12.59
C LEU A 295 -7.03 5.02 13.25
N ALA A 296 -6.62 5.20 14.50
CA ALA A 296 -5.90 4.18 15.27
C ALA A 296 -6.68 2.86 15.34
N LYS A 297 -7.97 2.93 15.69
CA LYS A 297 -8.85 1.76 15.78
C LYS A 297 -9.04 1.06 14.43
N SER A 298 -9.22 1.83 13.35
CA SER A 298 -9.35 1.27 12.00
C SER A 298 -8.07 0.58 11.54
N LEU A 299 -6.91 1.15 11.86
CA LEU A 299 -5.59 0.60 11.52
C LEU A 299 -5.27 -0.65 12.36
N GLU A 300 -5.69 -0.72 13.62
CA GLU A 300 -5.57 -1.94 14.43
C GLU A 300 -6.43 -3.08 13.89
N ALA A 301 -7.65 -2.78 13.43
CA ALA A 301 -8.53 -3.78 12.86
C ALA A 301 -8.03 -4.31 11.50
N GLN A 302 -7.39 -3.46 10.70
CA GLN A 302 -6.94 -3.78 9.34
C GLN A 302 -5.58 -3.14 9.04
N PRO A 303 -4.48 -3.69 9.59
CA PRO A 303 -3.16 -3.06 9.54
C PRO A 303 -2.53 -3.00 8.14
N THR A 304 -3.04 -3.80 7.21
CA THR A 304 -2.53 -3.88 5.82
C THR A 304 -3.24 -2.95 4.85
N LEU A 305 -4.28 -2.22 5.30
CA LEU A 305 -5.04 -1.31 4.45
C LEU A 305 -4.70 0.16 4.77
N PRO A 306 -4.65 1.03 3.75
CA PRO A 306 -4.57 2.47 3.93
C PRO A 306 -5.67 2.98 4.88
N PRO A 307 -5.39 4.04 5.64
CA PRO A 307 -6.43 4.68 6.44
C PRO A 307 -7.57 5.17 5.55
N ALA A 308 -8.74 5.34 6.16
CA ALA A 308 -9.85 5.99 5.47
C ALA A 308 -9.49 7.45 5.14
N VAL A 309 -9.75 7.88 3.91
CA VAL A 309 -9.31 9.17 3.36
C VAL A 309 -10.49 10.12 3.09
N SER A 310 -10.24 11.42 3.06
CA SER A 310 -11.29 12.41 2.83
C SER A 310 -11.87 12.27 1.43
N PRO A 311 -13.20 12.18 1.27
CA PRO A 311 -13.83 12.13 -0.05
C PRO A 311 -13.49 13.36 -0.90
N LYS A 312 -13.28 14.52 -0.28
CA LYS A 312 -12.85 15.74 -0.98
C LYS A 312 -11.43 15.65 -1.56
N SER A 313 -10.50 15.08 -0.80
CA SER A 313 -9.12 14.87 -1.29
C SER A 313 -9.10 13.86 -2.43
N VAL A 314 -9.86 12.77 -2.28
CA VAL A 314 -9.99 11.73 -3.30
C VAL A 314 -10.62 12.29 -4.56
N TYR A 315 -11.71 13.05 -4.47
CA TYR A 315 -12.35 13.69 -5.63
C TYR A 315 -11.34 14.52 -6.43
N ARG A 316 -10.58 15.38 -5.75
CA ARG A 316 -9.56 16.21 -6.40
C ARG A 316 -8.48 15.41 -7.12
N LEU A 317 -7.98 14.34 -6.49
CA LEU A 317 -6.99 13.47 -7.12
C LEU A 317 -7.61 12.67 -8.27
N ALA A 318 -8.81 12.12 -8.09
CA ALA A 318 -9.53 11.37 -9.12
C ALA A 318 -9.78 12.21 -10.37
N HIS A 319 -10.18 13.48 -10.17
CA HIS A 319 -10.34 14.45 -11.24
C HIS A 319 -9.03 14.74 -11.98
N LEU A 320 -7.91 14.90 -11.25
CA LEU A 320 -6.60 15.05 -11.87
C LEU A 320 -6.18 13.81 -12.67
N LEU A 321 -6.54 12.62 -12.19
CA LEU A 321 -6.22 11.34 -12.84
C LEU A 321 -7.25 10.93 -13.91
N GLU A 322 -8.27 11.76 -14.17
CA GLU A 322 -9.37 11.49 -15.10
C GLU A 322 -10.10 10.16 -14.80
N ARG A 323 -10.36 9.91 -13.50
CA ARG A 323 -11.02 8.69 -13.00
C ARG A 323 -12.45 8.97 -12.61
N ASN A 324 -13.33 9.06 -13.62
CA ASN A 324 -14.75 9.33 -13.45
C ASN A 324 -15.45 8.38 -12.46
N ASP A 325 -15.05 7.10 -12.44
CA ASP A 325 -15.59 6.09 -11.53
C ASP A 325 -15.26 6.39 -10.05
N LEU A 326 -14.05 6.84 -9.81
CA LEU A 326 -13.57 7.23 -8.49
C LEU A 326 -14.11 8.60 -8.07
N GLU A 327 -14.24 9.54 -9.00
CA GLU A 327 -14.89 10.83 -8.79
C GLU A 327 -16.32 10.62 -8.29
N GLN A 328 -17.12 9.80 -8.99
CA GLN A 328 -18.50 9.53 -8.57
C GLN A 328 -18.57 8.87 -7.19
N LYS A 329 -17.71 7.89 -6.90
CA LYS A 329 -17.64 7.27 -5.56
C LYS A 329 -17.33 8.28 -4.45
N ALA A 330 -16.44 9.23 -4.74
CA ALA A 330 -16.10 10.30 -3.80
C ALA A 330 -17.27 11.28 -3.61
N LEU A 331 -17.98 11.62 -4.68
CA LEU A 331 -19.19 12.46 -4.63
C LEU A 331 -20.34 11.79 -3.89
N ASP A 332 -20.60 10.50 -4.14
CA ASP A 332 -21.62 9.72 -3.43
C ASP A 332 -21.31 9.66 -1.93
N SER A 333 -20.04 9.40 -1.59
CA SER A 333 -19.59 9.40 -0.20
C SER A 333 -19.65 10.79 0.43
N LEU A 334 -19.42 11.87 -0.34
CA LEU A 334 -19.58 13.24 0.16
C LEU A 334 -21.05 13.48 0.50
N ALA A 335 -21.95 13.22 -0.45
CA ALA A 335 -23.39 13.41 -0.30
C ALA A 335 -23.95 12.62 0.90
N SER A 336 -23.58 11.34 1.02
CA SER A 336 -24.07 10.49 2.11
C SER A 336 -23.58 10.90 3.51
N ASN A 337 -22.52 11.71 3.58
CA ASN A 337 -21.95 12.19 4.85
C ASN A 337 -22.36 13.63 5.19
N LEU A 338 -23.10 14.32 4.31
CA LEU A 338 -23.59 15.66 4.61
C LEU A 338 -24.58 15.62 5.78
N THR A 339 -24.43 16.59 6.68
CA THR A 339 -25.32 16.79 7.80
C THR A 339 -25.77 18.23 7.84
N ILE A 340 -26.97 18.48 8.37
CA ILE A 340 -27.52 19.83 8.54
C ILE A 340 -26.54 20.72 9.32
N SER A 341 -25.95 20.20 10.39
CA SER A 341 -24.98 20.94 11.22
C SER A 341 -23.68 21.30 10.50
N GLY A 342 -23.26 20.49 9.52
CA GLY A 342 -21.99 20.62 8.81
C GLY A 342 -22.10 21.26 7.42
N ALA A 343 -23.29 21.27 6.82
CA ALA A 343 -23.51 21.63 5.41
C ALA A 343 -23.04 23.04 5.08
N ALA A 344 -23.30 24.02 5.95
CA ALA A 344 -22.80 25.39 5.76
C ALA A 344 -21.27 25.45 5.76
N ALA A 345 -20.59 24.72 6.65
CA ALA A 345 -19.12 24.70 6.67
C ALA A 345 -18.54 24.02 5.43
N GLU A 346 -19.24 23.04 4.85
CA GLU A 346 -18.84 22.39 3.60
C GLU A 346 -19.09 23.27 2.37
N LEU A 347 -20.21 23.99 2.31
CA LEU A 347 -20.59 24.82 1.17
C LEU A 347 -19.58 25.93 0.93
N PHE A 348 -19.08 26.54 2.00
CA PHE A 348 -18.06 27.60 1.94
C PHE A 348 -16.63 27.07 2.14
N SER A 349 -16.44 25.75 2.05
CA SER A 349 -15.10 25.17 2.13
C SER A 349 -14.28 25.55 0.89
N PRO A 350 -12.93 25.62 0.99
CA PRO A 350 -12.07 25.91 -0.15
C PRO A 350 -12.24 24.94 -1.33
N VAL A 351 -12.73 23.72 -1.07
CA VAL A 351 -12.97 22.72 -2.12
C VAL A 351 -14.24 23.06 -2.89
N SER A 352 -15.33 23.40 -2.22
CA SER A 352 -16.57 23.85 -2.87
C SER A 352 -16.39 25.17 -3.61
N VAL A 353 -15.46 26.03 -3.18
CA VAL A 353 -15.11 27.23 -3.96
C VAL A 353 -14.39 26.87 -5.27
N ALA A 354 -13.63 25.78 -5.30
CA ALA A 354 -12.75 25.42 -6.41
C ALA A 354 -13.30 24.31 -7.32
N CYS A 355 -14.33 23.58 -6.92
CA CYS A 355 -14.86 22.40 -7.61
C CYS A 355 -16.38 22.51 -7.74
N ASP A 356 -16.87 22.61 -8.97
CA ASP A 356 -18.28 22.93 -9.28
C ASP A 356 -19.22 21.78 -8.93
N GLU A 357 -18.83 20.54 -9.17
CA GLU A 357 -19.64 19.35 -8.90
C GLU A 357 -19.79 19.12 -7.40
N VAL A 358 -18.70 19.29 -6.65
CA VAL A 358 -18.70 19.25 -5.17
C VAL A 358 -19.61 20.35 -4.64
N ARG A 359 -19.46 21.58 -5.16
CA ARG A 359 -20.30 22.72 -4.77
C ARG A 359 -21.77 22.43 -5.02
N LYS A 360 -22.12 21.90 -6.20
CA LYS A 360 -23.50 21.61 -6.57
C LYS A 360 -24.15 20.65 -5.58
N ILE A 361 -23.50 19.54 -5.23
CA ILE A 361 -24.03 18.55 -4.28
C ILE A 361 -24.30 19.18 -2.91
N VAL A 362 -23.36 19.98 -2.39
CA VAL A 362 -23.53 20.61 -1.09
C VAL A 362 -24.57 21.73 -1.15
N PHE A 363 -24.61 22.48 -2.25
CA PHE A 363 -25.56 23.57 -2.47
C PHE A 363 -27.00 23.05 -2.52
N ASP A 364 -27.27 22.01 -3.32
CA ASP A 364 -28.58 21.39 -3.45
C ASP A 364 -29.07 20.91 -2.07
N PHE A 365 -28.21 20.23 -1.30
CA PHE A 365 -28.52 19.81 0.06
C PHE A 365 -28.85 20.98 0.99
N VAL A 366 -28.11 22.10 0.90
CA VAL A 366 -28.35 23.29 1.74
C VAL A 366 -29.67 23.96 1.39
N VAL A 367 -30.00 24.08 0.10
CA VAL A 367 -31.27 24.66 -0.35
C VAL A 367 -32.44 23.82 0.13
N GLU A 368 -32.38 22.49 -0.06
CA GLU A 368 -33.43 21.56 0.39
C GLU A 368 -33.66 21.59 1.91
N ASN A 369 -32.61 21.87 2.70
CA ASN A 369 -32.66 21.84 4.17
C ASN A 369 -32.50 23.25 4.80
N TRP A 370 -32.78 24.30 4.03
CA TRP A 370 -32.41 25.67 4.39
C TRP A 370 -32.94 26.13 5.75
N ASP A 371 -34.19 25.79 6.06
CA ASP A 371 -34.85 26.21 7.31
C ASP A 371 -34.13 25.72 8.56
N GLU A 372 -33.52 24.55 8.50
CA GLU A 372 -32.73 24.00 9.59
C GLU A 372 -31.28 24.50 9.53
N VAL A 373 -30.67 24.54 8.34
CA VAL A 373 -29.28 24.98 8.14
C VAL A 373 -29.07 26.42 8.62
N LYS A 374 -30.01 27.34 8.35
CA LYS A 374 -29.89 28.76 8.76
C LYS A 374 -29.84 28.96 10.27
N MET A 375 -30.30 27.98 11.06
CA MET A 375 -30.30 28.02 12.52
C MET A 375 -29.00 27.48 13.12
N THR A 376 -28.15 26.82 12.33
CA THR A 376 -26.93 26.17 12.80
C THR A 376 -25.83 27.16 13.23
N GLU A 377 -24.94 26.69 14.11
CA GLU A 377 -23.73 27.44 14.49
C GLU A 377 -22.78 27.65 13.31
N ALA A 378 -22.66 26.65 12.42
CA ALA A 378 -21.83 26.74 11.23
C ALA A 378 -22.27 27.88 10.32
N TRP A 379 -23.58 28.03 10.08
CA TRP A 379 -24.11 29.16 9.31
C TRP A 379 -23.86 30.51 9.99
N ARG A 380 -24.06 30.59 11.32
CA ARG A 380 -23.76 31.80 12.10
C ARG A 380 -22.28 32.20 12.00
N ALA A 381 -21.37 31.22 12.05
CA ALA A 381 -19.94 31.45 11.90
C ALA A 381 -19.60 31.97 10.50
N VAL A 382 -20.16 31.39 9.43
CA VAL A 382 -20.00 31.87 8.05
C VAL A 382 -20.48 33.32 7.92
N ARG A 383 -21.69 33.63 8.41
CA ARG A 383 -22.24 35.00 8.35
C ARG A 383 -21.36 36.02 9.08
N SER A 384 -20.81 35.64 10.23
CA SER A 384 -19.88 36.48 11.00
C SER A 384 -18.57 36.73 10.22
N ASN A 385 -18.01 35.69 9.59
CA ASN A 385 -16.78 35.81 8.81
C ASN A 385 -16.97 36.71 7.57
N VAL A 386 -18.10 36.61 6.88
CA VAL A 386 -18.45 37.47 5.74
C VAL A 386 -18.63 38.93 6.19
N ALA A 387 -19.34 39.17 7.30
CA ALA A 387 -19.54 40.52 7.84
C ALA A 387 -18.24 41.21 8.28
N ARG A 388 -17.20 40.44 8.62
CA ARG A 388 -15.90 40.94 9.10
C ARG A 388 -14.86 41.17 8.01
N GLY A 389 -15.17 40.88 6.75
CA GLY A 389 -14.36 41.27 5.58
C GLY A 389 -12.97 40.64 5.49
N HIS A 390 -12.74 39.42 5.99
CA HIS A 390 -11.42 38.78 5.88
C HIS A 390 -11.27 37.93 4.60
N GLY A 391 -10.46 38.44 3.64
CA GLY A 391 -9.76 37.64 2.62
C GLY A 391 -10.22 37.83 1.17
N GLN A 392 -9.63 38.79 0.45
CA GLN A 392 -10.01 39.26 -0.90
C GLN A 392 -10.16 38.21 -2.03
N ALA A 393 -9.63 36.98 -1.93
CA ALA A 393 -9.77 35.96 -2.99
C ALA A 393 -10.70 34.79 -2.60
N ALA A 394 -10.73 34.41 -1.31
CA ALA A 394 -11.72 33.45 -0.80
C ALA A 394 -13.11 34.11 -0.66
N ALA A 395 -13.14 35.43 -0.46
CA ALA A 395 -14.35 36.22 -0.37
C ALA A 395 -15.10 36.32 -1.70
N GLU A 396 -14.44 36.33 -2.87
CA GLU A 396 -15.14 36.44 -4.17
C GLU A 396 -15.94 35.16 -4.48
N GLY A 397 -15.31 33.99 -4.41
CA GLY A 397 -16.00 32.72 -4.63
C GLY A 397 -17.07 32.44 -3.57
N ALA A 398 -16.79 32.76 -2.30
CA ALA A 398 -17.77 32.64 -1.22
C ALA A 398 -18.93 33.65 -1.36
N ALA A 399 -18.67 34.86 -1.84
CA ALA A 399 -19.72 35.86 -2.08
C ALA A 399 -20.63 35.41 -3.22
N GLN A 400 -20.09 34.88 -4.32
CA GLN A 400 -20.90 34.33 -5.41
C GLN A 400 -21.80 33.19 -4.91
N ILE A 401 -21.23 32.24 -4.15
CA ILE A 401 -22.01 31.16 -3.53
C ILE A 401 -23.12 31.70 -2.64
N LEU A 402 -22.85 32.75 -1.86
CA LEU A 402 -23.85 33.38 -0.99
C LEU A 402 -24.95 34.08 -1.80
N PHE A 403 -24.61 34.77 -2.89
CA PHE A 403 -25.59 35.40 -3.78
C PHE A 403 -26.48 34.36 -4.45
N ASP A 404 -25.89 33.31 -5.00
CA ASP A 404 -26.62 32.21 -5.65
C ASP A 404 -27.55 31.52 -4.66
N LEU A 405 -27.08 31.31 -3.43
CA LEU A 405 -27.87 30.71 -2.35
C LEU A 405 -29.08 31.57 -2.00
N LEU A 406 -28.89 32.89 -1.83
CA LEU A 406 -29.98 33.81 -1.53
C LEU A 406 -30.99 33.92 -2.67
N ALA A 407 -30.53 33.86 -3.93
CA ALA A 407 -31.42 33.83 -5.08
C ALA A 407 -32.27 32.55 -5.07
N ALA A 408 -31.63 31.37 -4.94
CA ALA A 408 -32.31 30.08 -4.94
C ALA A 408 -33.37 29.97 -3.83
N ILE A 409 -33.06 30.43 -2.61
CA ILE A 409 -34.00 30.38 -1.48
C ILE A 409 -35.19 31.32 -1.66
N ASN A 410 -35.01 32.47 -2.31
CA ASN A 410 -36.13 33.41 -2.54
C ASN A 410 -37.07 32.94 -3.67
N ASP A 411 -36.58 32.08 -4.56
CA ASP A 411 -37.34 31.46 -5.65
C ASP A 411 -37.98 30.10 -5.25
N SER A 412 -37.65 29.60 -4.05
CA SER A 412 -38.19 28.36 -3.45
C SER A 412 -39.38 28.66 -2.54
#